data_AF-A0A971XHB2-F1
#
_entry.id   AF-A0A971XHB2-F1
#
_cell.length_a   1.000
_cell.length_b   1.000
_cell.length_c   1.000
_cell.angle_alpha   90.00
_cell.angle_beta   90.00
_cell.angle_gamma   90.00
#
_symmetry.space_group_name_H-M   'P 1'
#
loop_
_entity.id
_entity.type
_entity.pdbx_description
1 polymer ?
#
loop_
_entity_poly.entity_id
_entity_poly.type
_entity_poly.pdbx_seq_one_letter_code
_entity_poly.pdbx_strand_id
1 'polypeptide(L)'
;MKKAKAKVEGDYKTIATNAFLTDISDNSMDIFANFLQEKNDVKMIVGFSLSGMFLTPENNSTAHNAATNFLKQFAEQQYKNQLSDDVSVQKKQIKRTEREIKKLNKQTEKSTKDNKKMTKDIEENKQNIQQSNDELLNKQKILQSQDDNLNDLEKTKKQVE
;
A
#
# COMPACT_ATOMS: atom_id res chain seq x y z
N MET A 1 6.74 -18.48 30.64
CA MET A 1 8.18 -18.78 30.52
C MET A 1 8.97 -17.67 31.22
N LYS A 2 9.84 -18.01 32.18
CA LYS A 2 10.72 -17.03 32.85
C LYS A 2 11.72 -16.50 31.81
N LYS A 3 11.88 -15.18 31.72
CA LYS A 3 12.82 -14.53 30.79
C LYS A 3 14.26 -14.89 31.19
N ALA A 4 14.97 -15.60 30.32
CA ALA A 4 16.39 -15.87 30.50
C ALA A 4 17.17 -14.53 30.48
N LYS A 5 18.01 -14.29 31.49
CA LYS A 5 18.86 -13.09 31.62
C LYS A 5 20.19 -13.34 30.92
N ALA A 6 20.27 -13.08 29.62
CA ALA A 6 21.52 -13.17 28.86
C ALA A 6 21.87 -11.82 28.20
N LYS A 7 23.15 -11.46 28.21
CA LYS A 7 23.70 -10.27 27.54
C LYS A 7 24.07 -10.65 26.10
N VAL A 8 23.46 -10.02 25.10
CA VAL A 8 23.68 -10.29 23.66
C VAL A 8 24.72 -9.32 23.08
N GLU A 9 25.80 -9.84 22.49
CA GLU A 9 26.80 -9.06 21.71
C GLU A 9 27.10 -9.77 20.38
N GLY A 10 26.90 -9.11 19.22
CA GLY A 10 27.36 -9.55 17.88
C GLY A 10 26.31 -9.51 16.75
N ASP A 11 26.74 -9.13 15.52
CA ASP A 11 25.86 -8.81 14.37
C ASP A 11 25.05 -9.99 13.77
N TYR A 12 25.46 -11.24 13.98
CA TYR A 12 24.66 -12.44 13.64
C TYR A 12 24.93 -13.62 14.60
N LYS A 13 25.82 -13.39 15.57
CA LYS A 13 26.27 -14.35 16.56
C LYS A 13 25.82 -13.86 17.91
N THR A 14 24.99 -14.63 18.58
CA THR A 14 24.52 -14.34 19.94
C THR A 14 25.23 -15.28 20.89
N ILE A 15 25.85 -14.73 21.92
CA ILE A 15 26.40 -15.49 23.03
C ILE A 15 25.55 -15.15 24.25
N ALA A 16 25.10 -16.17 24.97
CA ALA A 16 24.41 -16.03 26.24
C ALA A 16 25.21 -16.82 27.28
N THR A 17 25.89 -16.12 28.19
CA THR A 17 26.70 -16.76 29.23
C THR A 17 25.90 -16.97 30.51
N ASN A 18 26.24 -18.01 31.27
CA ASN A 18 25.60 -18.37 32.55
C ASN A 18 24.07 -18.47 32.48
N ALA A 19 23.53 -18.99 31.36
CA ALA A 19 22.11 -19.18 31.18
C ALA A 19 21.62 -20.37 32.00
N PHE A 20 20.50 -20.20 32.70
CA PHE A 20 19.83 -21.29 33.42
C PHE A 20 18.63 -21.77 32.60
N LEU A 21 18.78 -22.95 31.99
CA LEU A 21 17.73 -23.66 31.28
C LEU A 21 17.44 -24.96 32.03
N THR A 22 16.56 -24.86 33.04
CA THR A 22 16.22 -25.96 33.96
C THR A 22 15.66 -27.17 33.24
N ASP A 23 15.08 -26.99 32.06
CA ASP A 23 14.56 -28.09 31.24
C ASP A 23 15.69 -28.91 30.57
N ILE A 24 16.93 -28.40 30.58
CA ILE A 24 18.12 -29.02 29.97
C ILE A 24 19.12 -29.47 31.05
N SER A 25 19.40 -28.61 32.03
CA SER A 25 20.32 -28.90 33.15
C SER A 25 20.06 -27.99 34.34
N ASP A 26 20.36 -28.47 35.55
CA ASP A 26 20.36 -27.66 36.77
C ASP A 26 21.55 -26.71 36.86
N ASN A 27 22.61 -26.96 36.09
CA ASN A 27 23.79 -26.10 36.02
C ASN A 27 23.59 -24.98 34.98
N SER A 28 24.27 -23.86 35.21
CA SER A 28 24.37 -22.81 34.21
C SER A 28 25.13 -23.30 32.98
N MET A 29 24.73 -22.85 31.80
CA MET A 29 25.37 -23.15 30.53
C MET A 29 25.60 -21.91 29.70
N ASP A 30 26.58 -21.96 28.82
CA ASP A 30 26.81 -20.94 27.81
C ASP A 30 26.15 -21.38 26.50
N ILE A 31 25.41 -20.48 25.86
CA ILE A 31 24.69 -20.74 24.61
C ILE A 31 25.28 -19.86 23.52
N PHE A 32 25.66 -20.48 22.41
CA PHE A 32 26.19 -19.82 21.23
C PHE A 32 25.21 -20.04 20.11
N ALA A 33 24.66 -18.98 19.53
CA ALA A 33 23.75 -19.05 18.40
C ALA A 33 24.33 -18.27 17.22
N ASN A 34 24.17 -18.80 16.02
CA ASN A 34 24.50 -18.12 14.77
C ASN A 34 23.32 -18.25 13.81
N PHE A 35 22.96 -17.16 13.16
CA PHE A 35 21.86 -17.12 12.19
C PHE A 35 22.41 -16.89 10.79
N LEU A 36 22.05 -17.79 9.87
CA LEU A 36 22.41 -17.71 8.47
C LEU A 36 21.15 -17.48 7.66
N GLN A 37 21.11 -16.36 6.93
CA GLN A 37 20.06 -16.11 5.95
C GLN A 37 20.28 -17.05 4.76
N GLU A 38 19.29 -17.90 4.50
CA GLU A 38 19.13 -18.63 3.25
C GLU A 38 17.99 -17.96 2.45
N LYS A 39 17.83 -18.28 1.16
CA LYS A 39 16.96 -17.51 0.24
C LYS A 39 15.60 -17.11 0.84
N ASN A 40 14.88 -18.10 1.36
CA ASN A 40 13.54 -17.92 1.94
C ASN A 40 13.45 -18.31 3.42
N ASP A 41 14.55 -18.79 4.00
CA ASP A 41 14.58 -19.39 5.33
C ASP A 41 15.75 -18.84 6.13
N VAL A 42 15.67 -18.98 7.45
CA VAL A 42 16.79 -18.67 8.35
C VAL A 42 17.26 -19.98 8.99
N LYS A 43 18.52 -20.33 8.76
CA LYS A 43 19.16 -21.45 9.46
C LYS A 43 19.76 -20.94 10.76
N MET A 44 19.23 -21.41 11.88
CA MET A 44 19.79 -21.16 13.21
C MET A 44 20.68 -22.34 13.62
N ILE A 45 21.94 -22.05 13.94
CA ILE A 45 22.91 -23.02 14.47
C ILE A 45 23.14 -22.66 15.92
N VAL A 46 22.95 -23.60 16.85
CA VAL A 46 23.10 -23.37 18.29
C VAL A 46 24.02 -24.41 18.92
N GLY A 47 24.96 -23.96 19.75
CA GLY A 47 25.77 -24.80 20.62
C GLY A 47 25.50 -24.47 22.09
N PHE A 48 25.39 -25.50 22.92
CA PHE A 48 25.26 -25.38 24.37
C PHE A 48 26.52 -25.93 25.03
N SER A 49 27.15 -25.16 25.91
CA SER A 49 28.34 -25.55 26.66
C SER A 49 28.03 -25.64 28.14
N LEU A 50 28.20 -26.83 28.72
CA LEU A 50 28.04 -27.10 30.14
C LEU A 50 29.44 -27.23 30.77
N SER A 51 29.78 -26.33 31.69
CA SER A 51 31.08 -26.32 32.37
C SER A 51 32.29 -26.35 31.40
N GLY A 52 32.18 -25.67 30.26
CA GLY A 52 33.24 -25.61 29.24
C GLY A 52 33.24 -26.75 28.22
N MET A 53 32.33 -27.71 28.32
CA MET A 53 32.17 -28.81 27.36
C MET A 53 30.87 -28.67 26.57
N PHE A 54 30.95 -28.69 25.23
CA PHE A 54 29.76 -28.63 24.38
C PHE A 54 28.91 -29.89 24.51
N LEU A 55 27.59 -29.77 24.64
CA LEU A 55 26.67 -30.90 24.68
C LEU A 55 26.69 -31.66 23.35
N THR A 56 27.00 -32.94 23.42
CA THR A 56 26.90 -33.90 22.31
C THR A 56 26.18 -35.17 22.78
N PRO A 57 25.67 -36.00 21.87
CA PRO A 57 25.07 -37.29 22.24
C PRO A 57 26.01 -38.19 23.05
N GLU A 58 27.33 -38.11 22.78
CA GLU A 58 28.35 -38.98 23.37
C GLU A 58 28.72 -38.59 24.80
N ASN A 59 28.71 -37.28 25.13
CA ASN A 59 29.11 -36.82 26.47
C ASN A 59 27.94 -36.67 27.45
N ASN A 60 26.74 -36.34 26.95
CA ASN A 60 25.54 -36.19 27.77
C ASN A 60 24.27 -36.28 26.90
N SER A 61 23.89 -37.50 26.53
CA SER A 61 22.73 -37.78 25.68
C SER A 61 21.42 -37.17 26.22
N THR A 62 21.20 -37.21 27.53
CA THR A 62 19.98 -36.66 28.17
C THR A 62 19.87 -35.15 27.97
N ALA A 63 20.91 -34.40 28.33
CA ALA A 63 20.91 -32.94 28.18
C ALA A 63 20.90 -32.54 26.70
N HIS A 64 21.60 -33.27 25.83
CA HIS A 64 21.57 -33.05 24.39
C HIS A 64 20.15 -33.22 23.80
N ASN A 65 19.43 -34.26 24.20
CA ASN A 65 18.05 -34.50 23.74
C ASN A 65 17.09 -33.42 24.26
N ALA A 66 17.24 -33.01 25.52
CA ALA A 66 16.48 -31.91 26.10
C ALA A 66 16.73 -30.58 25.36
N ALA A 67 17.99 -30.25 25.08
CA ALA A 67 18.37 -29.06 24.31
C ALA A 67 17.80 -29.10 22.88
N THR A 68 17.82 -30.26 22.23
CA THR A 68 17.21 -30.46 20.91
C THR A 68 15.71 -30.20 20.94
N ASN A 69 15.00 -30.73 21.93
CA ASN A 69 13.56 -30.51 22.09
C ASN A 69 13.22 -29.05 22.40
N PHE A 70 14.01 -28.41 23.26
CA PHE A 70 13.88 -26.97 23.55
C PHE A 70 14.00 -26.13 22.27
N LEU A 71 15.03 -26.40 21.44
CA LEU A 71 15.20 -25.68 20.18
C LEU A 71 14.06 -25.90 19.19
N LYS A 72 13.53 -27.13 19.09
CA LYS A 72 12.37 -27.43 18.25
C LYS A 72 11.15 -26.63 18.69
N GLN A 73 10.83 -26.64 19.98
CA GLN A 73 9.69 -25.88 20.52
C GLN A 73 9.87 -24.37 20.33
N PHE A 74 11.10 -23.87 20.52
CA PHE A 74 11.42 -22.47 20.24
C PHE A 74 11.17 -22.12 18.77
N ALA A 75 11.70 -22.92 17.83
CA ALA A 75 11.54 -22.69 16.40
C ALA A 75 10.06 -22.72 15.98
N GLU A 76 9.30 -23.70 16.47
CA GLU A 76 7.85 -23.78 16.23
C GLU A 76 7.10 -22.55 16.75
N GLN A 77 7.44 -22.07 17.94
CA GLN A 77 6.80 -20.90 18.52
C GLN A 77 7.14 -19.62 17.76
N GLN A 78 8.41 -19.44 17.36
CA GLN A 78 8.81 -18.29 16.56
C GLN A 78 8.11 -18.30 15.19
N TYR A 79 8.02 -19.46 14.54
CA TYR A 79 7.29 -19.59 13.29
C TYR A 79 5.80 -19.26 13.43
N LYS A 80 5.13 -19.76 14.48
CA LYS A 80 3.72 -19.44 14.77
C LYS A 80 3.50 -17.94 15.00
N ASN A 81 4.41 -17.29 15.72
CA ASN A 81 4.35 -15.85 15.96
C ASN A 81 4.53 -15.07 14.67
N GLN A 82 5.56 -15.38 13.88
CA GLN A 82 5.82 -14.74 12.59
C GLN A 82 4.63 -14.89 11.65
N LEU A 83 4.07 -16.10 11.54
CA LEU A 83 2.89 -16.35 10.71
C LEU A 83 1.68 -15.53 11.17
N SER A 84 1.49 -15.36 12.48
CA SER A 84 0.43 -14.52 13.03
C SER A 84 0.59 -13.05 12.65
N ASP A 85 1.82 -12.55 12.73
CA ASP A 85 2.17 -11.18 12.34
C ASP A 85 1.99 -10.98 10.83
N ASP A 86 2.46 -11.91 10.00
CA ASP A 86 2.28 -11.88 8.54
C ASP A 86 0.79 -11.86 8.17
N VAL A 87 -0.03 -12.69 8.81
CA VAL A 87 -1.49 -12.68 8.62
C VAL A 87 -2.10 -11.33 9.03
N SER A 88 -1.63 -10.74 10.14
CA SER A 88 -2.09 -9.43 10.62
C SER A 88 -1.74 -8.31 9.63
N VAL A 89 -0.51 -8.30 9.11
CA VAL A 89 -0.04 -7.37 8.09
C VAL A 89 -0.85 -7.52 6.81
N GLN A 90 -1.03 -8.75 6.33
CA GLN A 90 -1.81 -9.03 5.12
C GLN A 90 -3.28 -8.57 5.27
N LYS A 91 -3.91 -8.80 6.42
CA LYS A 91 -5.26 -8.30 6.72
C LYS A 91 -5.34 -6.77 6.68
N LYS A 92 -4.33 -6.07 7.21
CA LYS A 92 -4.27 -4.59 7.14
C LYS A 92 -4.13 -4.10 5.70
N GLN A 93 -3.30 -4.78 4.90
CA GLN A 93 -3.12 -4.45 3.48
C GLN A 93 -4.42 -4.64 2.69
N ILE A 94 -5.12 -5.77 2.88
CA ILE A 94 -6.43 -6.02 2.27
C ILE A 94 -7.40 -4.88 2.60
N LYS A 95 -7.55 -4.52 3.89
CA LYS A 95 -8.44 -3.43 4.32
C LYS A 95 -8.08 -2.08 3.70
N ARG A 96 -6.79 -1.80 3.51
CA ARG A 96 -6.32 -0.57 2.86
C ARG A 96 -6.74 -0.57 1.39
N THR A 97 -6.46 -1.66 0.67
CA THR A 97 -6.84 -1.82 -0.74
C THR A 97 -8.36 -1.70 -0.94
N GLU A 98 -9.17 -2.33 -0.08
CA GLU A 98 -10.63 -2.19 -0.13
C GLU A 98 -11.12 -0.74 0.02
N ARG A 99 -10.49 0.05 0.91
CA ARG A 99 -10.82 1.47 1.09
C ARG A 99 -10.43 2.29 -0.14
N GLU A 100 -9.28 2.01 -0.73
CA GLU A 100 -8.81 2.67 -1.96
C GLU A 100 -9.76 2.37 -3.13
N ILE A 101 -10.16 1.11 -3.31
CA ILE A 101 -11.17 0.71 -4.31
C ILE A 101 -12.48 1.49 -4.11
N LYS A 102 -13.01 1.54 -2.87
CA LYS A 102 -14.24 2.29 -2.58
C LYS A 102 -14.11 3.78 -2.90
N LYS A 103 -12.94 4.39 -2.62
CA LYS A 103 -12.68 5.79 -2.93
C LYS A 103 -12.64 6.03 -4.45
N LEU A 104 -11.93 5.17 -5.18
CA LEU A 104 -11.84 5.24 -6.63
C LEU A 104 -13.21 5.08 -7.29
N ASN A 105 -14.03 4.12 -6.85
CA ASN A 105 -15.39 3.96 -7.37
C ASN A 105 -16.24 5.22 -7.20
N LYS A 106 -16.23 5.84 -6.00
CA LYS A 106 -16.94 7.11 -5.76
C LYS A 106 -16.44 8.25 -6.66
N GLN A 107 -15.13 8.33 -6.86
CA GLN A 107 -14.53 9.33 -7.74
C GLN A 107 -14.94 9.11 -9.22
N THR A 108 -14.97 7.85 -9.67
CA THR A 108 -15.43 7.48 -11.02
C THR A 108 -16.90 7.81 -11.22
N GLU A 109 -17.77 7.49 -10.24
CA GLU A 109 -19.19 7.84 -10.30
C GLU A 109 -19.41 9.35 -10.39
N LYS A 110 -18.69 10.13 -9.57
CA LYS A 110 -18.75 11.59 -9.61
C LYS A 110 -18.31 12.12 -10.97
N SER A 111 -17.14 11.68 -11.46
CA SER A 111 -16.60 12.13 -12.76
C SER A 111 -17.54 11.77 -13.91
N THR A 112 -18.22 10.63 -13.83
CA THR A 112 -19.20 10.20 -14.83
C THR A 112 -20.45 11.10 -14.80
N LYS A 113 -20.93 11.50 -13.63
CA LYS A 113 -22.05 12.46 -13.49
C LYS A 113 -21.65 13.84 -14.03
N ASP A 114 -20.45 14.30 -13.68
CA ASP A 114 -19.92 15.59 -14.14
C ASP A 114 -19.79 15.59 -15.67
N ASN A 115 -19.25 14.53 -16.27
CA ASN A 115 -19.19 14.37 -17.72
C ASN A 115 -20.58 14.43 -18.38
N LYS A 116 -21.57 13.71 -17.84
CA LYS A 116 -22.94 13.76 -18.37
C LYS A 116 -23.51 15.17 -18.34
N LYS A 117 -23.27 15.92 -17.27
CA LYS A 117 -23.70 17.32 -17.16
C LYS A 117 -23.02 18.19 -18.21
N MET A 118 -21.69 18.11 -18.31
CA MET A 118 -20.92 18.88 -19.29
C MET A 118 -21.34 18.57 -20.73
N THR A 119 -21.64 17.31 -21.06
CA THR A 119 -22.17 16.94 -22.38
C THR A 119 -23.51 17.63 -22.66
N LYS A 120 -24.41 17.72 -21.67
CA LYS A 120 -25.69 18.43 -21.82
C LYS A 120 -25.48 19.93 -22.02
N ASP A 121 -24.61 20.53 -21.21
CA ASP A 121 -24.27 21.96 -21.29
C ASP A 121 -23.66 22.30 -22.67
N ILE A 122 -22.81 21.42 -23.22
CA ILE A 122 -22.26 21.57 -24.57
C ILE A 122 -23.36 21.55 -25.64
N GLU A 123 -24.34 20.65 -25.51
CA GLU A 123 -25.42 20.55 -26.48
C GLU A 123 -26.35 21.77 -26.43
N GLU A 124 -26.68 22.26 -25.24
CA GLU A 124 -27.44 23.51 -25.06
C GLU A 124 -26.69 24.70 -25.65
N ASN A 125 -25.38 24.80 -25.41
CA ASN A 125 -24.56 25.86 -25.99
C ASN A 125 -24.51 25.81 -27.53
N LYS A 126 -24.44 24.62 -28.13
CA LYS A 126 -24.51 24.47 -29.59
C LYS A 126 -25.84 24.99 -30.16
N GLN A 127 -26.95 24.66 -29.51
CA GLN A 127 -28.27 25.14 -29.92
C GLN A 127 -28.36 26.68 -29.81
N ASN A 128 -27.87 27.26 -28.73
CA ASN A 128 -27.85 28.71 -28.53
C ASN A 128 -26.99 29.43 -29.58
N ILE A 129 -25.81 28.86 -29.92
CA ILE A 129 -24.95 29.39 -30.99
C ILE A 129 -25.67 29.35 -32.34
N GLN A 130 -26.35 28.24 -32.64
CA GLN A 130 -27.11 28.11 -33.89
C GLN A 130 -28.22 29.17 -33.99
N GLN A 131 -29.03 29.32 -32.94
CA GLN A 131 -30.08 30.34 -32.89
C GLN A 131 -29.51 31.76 -33.05
N SER A 132 -28.42 32.05 -32.35
CA SER A 132 -27.75 33.36 -32.45
C SER A 132 -27.25 33.65 -33.88
N ASN A 133 -26.72 32.63 -34.57
CA ASN A 133 -26.28 32.77 -35.96
C ASN A 133 -27.46 33.04 -36.91
N ASP A 134 -28.58 32.33 -36.72
CA ASP A 134 -29.79 32.53 -37.53
C ASP A 134 -30.37 33.94 -37.32
N GLU A 135 -30.41 34.42 -36.08
CA GLU A 135 -30.83 35.78 -35.75
C GLU A 135 -29.90 36.84 -36.36
N LEU A 136 -28.58 36.63 -36.28
CA LEU A 136 -27.59 37.53 -36.86
C LEU A 136 -27.78 37.64 -38.38
N LEU A 137 -27.98 36.51 -39.06
CA LEU A 137 -28.19 36.45 -40.50
C LEU A 137 -29.48 37.18 -40.91
N ASN A 138 -30.56 37.02 -40.14
CA ASN A 138 -31.79 37.77 -40.34
C ASN A 138 -31.60 39.28 -40.13
N LYS A 139 -30.90 39.70 -39.07
CA LYS A 139 -30.60 41.12 -38.82
C LYS A 139 -29.73 41.72 -39.92
N GLN A 140 -28.77 40.98 -40.46
CA GLN A 140 -27.96 41.43 -41.60
C GLN A 140 -28.82 41.69 -42.85
N LYS A 141 -29.77 40.79 -43.16
CA LYS A 141 -30.71 41.00 -44.28
C LYS A 141 -31.58 42.25 -44.09
N ILE A 142 -32.10 42.45 -42.86
CA ILE A 142 -32.90 43.63 -42.54
C ILE A 142 -32.07 44.91 -42.70
N LEU A 143 -30.84 44.91 -42.17
CA LEU A 143 -29.93 46.06 -42.28
C LEU A 143 -29.64 46.40 -43.74
N GLN A 144 -29.37 45.39 -44.57
CA GLN A 144 -29.12 45.60 -46.00
C GLN A 144 -30.33 46.22 -46.71
N SER A 145 -31.54 45.72 -46.43
CA SER A 145 -32.77 46.32 -46.98
C SER A 145 -33.00 47.75 -46.50
N GLN A 146 -32.66 48.07 -45.25
CA GLN A 146 -32.74 49.43 -44.73
C GLN A 146 -31.73 50.37 -45.41
N ASP A 147 -30.53 49.89 -45.68
CA ASP A 147 -29.48 50.64 -46.37
C ASP A 147 -29.86 50.93 -47.82
N ASP A 148 -30.41 49.94 -48.53
CA ASP A 148 -30.95 50.11 -49.89
C ASP A 148 -32.06 51.18 -49.92
N ASN A 149 -33.01 51.10 -48.99
CA ASN A 149 -34.10 52.08 -48.88
C ASN A 149 -33.59 53.50 -48.56
N LEU A 150 -32.59 53.62 -47.68
CA LEU A 150 -31.98 54.90 -47.35
C LEU A 150 -31.30 55.52 -48.58
N ASN A 151 -30.53 54.72 -49.32
CA ASN A 151 -29.87 55.15 -50.54
C ASN A 151 -30.85 55.66 -51.60
N ASP A 152 -32.00 54.99 -51.74
CA ASP A 152 -33.03 55.43 -52.69
C ASP A 152 -33.70 56.74 -52.24
N LEU A 153 -33.99 56.89 -50.94
CA LEU A 153 -34.50 58.15 -50.39
C LEU A 153 -33.50 59.31 -50.59
N GLU A 154 -32.20 59.08 -50.40
CA GLU A 154 -31.16 60.08 -50.64
C GLU A 154 -31.08 60.50 -52.12
N LYS A 155 -31.21 59.55 -53.05
CA LYS A 155 -31.29 59.86 -54.49
C LYS A 155 -32.52 60.69 -54.80
N THR A 156 -33.69 60.32 -54.26
CA THR A 156 -34.92 61.09 -54.46
C THR A 156 -34.75 62.51 -53.93
N LYS A 157 -34.23 62.68 -52.71
CA LYS A 157 -33.98 64.01 -52.12
C LYS A 157 -33.15 64.90 -53.04
N LYS A 158 -32.04 64.39 -53.60
CA LYS A 158 -31.18 65.12 -54.54
C LYS A 158 -31.86 65.52 -55.85
N GLN A 159 -32.96 64.88 -56.24
CA GLN A 159 -33.71 65.22 -57.45
C GLN A 159 -34.76 66.32 -57.22
N VAL A 160 -35.11 66.59 -55.95
CA VAL A 160 -36.11 67.61 -55.58
C VAL A 160 -35.47 68.89 -55.02
N GLU A 161 -34.15 68.89 -54.78
CA GLU A 161 -33.31 70.06 -54.48
C GLU A 161 -32.74 70.68 -55.77
#